data_AF-A0A177WH75-F1
#
_entry.id   AF-A0A177WH75-F1
#
_cell.length_a   1.000
_cell.length_b   1.000
_cell.length_c   1.000
_cell.angle_alpha   90.00
_cell.angle_beta   90.00
_cell.angle_gamma   90.00
#
_symmetry.space_group_name_H-M   'P 1'
#
loop_
_entity.id
_entity.type
_entity.pdbx_description
1 polymer ?
#
loop_
_entity_poly.entity_id
_entity_poly.type
_entity_poly.pdbx_seq_one_letter_code
_entity_poly.pdbx_strand_id
1 'polypeptide(L)'
;MATASPNLELTNQVVAHATSKKIVLNKEMQTQLDQDKIQLRIENELYIRQHPEIRNIIGYFIQKVLVHRPVNLPEFAVALLANPELKQEVEQFQQETQRPEIKIQYK
;
A
#
# COMPACT_ATOMS: atom_id res chain seq x y z
N MET A 1 35.60 -35.21 -4.55
CA MET A 1 35.77 -33.94 -3.82
C MET A 1 34.69 -32.97 -4.30
N ALA A 2 34.07 -32.24 -3.36
CA ALA A 2 33.10 -31.13 -3.53
C ALA A 2 31.74 -31.49 -4.17
N THR A 3 30.69 -31.83 -3.40
CA THR A 3 29.77 -30.99 -2.57
C THR A 3 28.56 -30.46 -3.33
N ALA A 4 27.39 -30.78 -2.76
CA ALA A 4 26.04 -30.46 -3.19
C ALA A 4 25.79 -28.97 -3.49
N SER A 5 24.83 -28.73 -4.38
CA SER A 5 23.94 -27.56 -4.30
C SER A 5 22.54 -27.98 -4.74
N PRO A 6 21.64 -28.27 -3.77
CA PRO A 6 20.23 -28.55 -4.00
C PRO A 6 19.44 -27.25 -3.84
N ASN A 7 18.79 -26.74 -4.89
CA ASN A 7 17.61 -25.86 -4.76
C ASN A 7 17.07 -25.44 -6.13
N LEU A 8 16.35 -26.33 -6.80
CA LEU A 8 15.48 -25.94 -7.92
C LEU A 8 14.05 -26.52 -7.80
N GLU A 9 13.70 -27.17 -6.68
CA GLU A 9 12.38 -27.80 -6.49
C GLU A 9 11.52 -27.18 -5.37
N LEU A 10 11.98 -26.12 -4.67
CA LEU A 10 11.24 -25.53 -3.54
C LEU A 10 10.38 -24.31 -3.87
N THR A 11 10.35 -23.83 -5.12
CA THR A 11 9.60 -22.61 -5.46
C THR A 11 8.18 -22.87 -5.97
N ASN A 12 7.85 -24.09 -6.37
CA ASN A 12 6.53 -24.42 -6.94
C ASN A 12 5.52 -24.99 -5.93
N GLN A 13 5.93 -25.29 -4.70
CA GLN A 13 4.98 -25.60 -3.63
C GLN A 13 4.36 -24.32 -3.06
N VAL A 14 5.14 -23.24 -2.87
CA VAL A 14 4.72 -22.04 -2.13
C VAL A 14 3.52 -21.31 -2.76
N VAL A 15 3.41 -21.34 -4.08
CA VAL A 15 2.37 -20.60 -4.81
C VAL A 15 1.04 -21.37 -4.87
N ALA A 16 1.04 -22.68 -4.60
CA ALA A 16 -0.15 -23.54 -4.66
C ALA A 16 -0.96 -23.58 -3.34
N HIS A 17 -0.53 -22.88 -2.29
CA HIS A 17 -1.22 -22.86 -0.98
C HIS A 17 -2.31 -21.80 -0.87
N ALA A 18 -2.31 -20.80 -1.75
CA ALA A 18 -3.24 -19.67 -1.69
C ALA A 18 -4.56 -19.92 -2.44
N THR A 19 -4.76 -21.11 -3.00
CA THR A 19 -6.06 -21.58 -3.48
C THR A 19 -6.91 -22.03 -2.28
N SER A 20 -7.62 -21.05 -1.70
CA SER A 20 -8.82 -21.17 -0.85
C SER A 20 -9.23 -22.61 -0.51
N LYS A 21 -8.51 -23.24 0.43
CA LYS A 21 -9.01 -24.42 1.12
C LYS A 21 -10.20 -23.90 1.93
N LYS A 22 -11.42 -24.25 1.52
CA LYS A 22 -12.63 -23.99 2.31
C LYS A 22 -12.51 -24.82 3.60
N ILE A 23 -11.79 -24.28 4.58
CA ILE A 23 -11.69 -24.84 5.93
C ILE A 23 -13.09 -24.68 6.50
N VAL A 24 -13.72 -25.81 6.85
CA VAL A 24 -14.96 -25.78 7.64
C VAL A 24 -14.56 -25.29 9.02
N LEU A 25 -14.73 -24.00 9.27
CA LEU A 25 -14.38 -23.37 10.53
C LEU A 25 -15.42 -23.75 11.59
N ASN A 26 -14.95 -24.31 12.71
CA ASN A 26 -15.80 -24.40 13.90
C ASN A 26 -16.07 -22.97 14.42
N LYS A 27 -17.17 -22.78 15.15
CA LYS A 27 -17.58 -21.48 15.71
C LYS A 27 -16.45 -20.79 16.47
N GLU A 28 -15.70 -21.52 17.30
CA GLU A 28 -14.56 -20.98 18.05
C GLU A 28 -13.44 -20.46 17.13
N MET A 29 -13.09 -21.20 16.08
CA MET A 29 -12.10 -20.77 15.10
C MET A 29 -12.56 -19.53 14.34
N GLN A 30 -13.84 -19.48 13.98
CA GLN A 30 -14.42 -18.31 13.32
C GLN A 30 -14.36 -17.09 14.24
N THR A 31 -14.71 -17.24 15.52
CA THR A 31 -14.62 -16.16 16.51
C THR A 31 -13.20 -15.66 16.68
N GLN A 32 -12.22 -16.56 16.76
CA GLN A 32 -10.81 -16.18 16.84
C GLN A 32 -10.35 -15.41 15.58
N LEU A 33 -10.69 -15.91 14.39
CA LEU A 33 -10.37 -15.24 13.14
C LEU A 33 -10.99 -13.85 13.05
N ASP A 34 -12.20 -13.66 13.57
CA ASP A 34 -12.85 -12.36 13.56
C ASP A 34 -12.18 -11.38 14.54
N GLN A 35 -11.72 -11.85 15.70
CA GLN A 35 -10.91 -11.06 16.63
C GLN A 35 -9.56 -10.69 16.03
N ASP A 36 -8.86 -11.65 15.41
CA ASP A 36 -7.57 -11.42 14.77
C ASP A 36 -7.71 -10.41 13.61
N LYS A 37 -8.78 -10.50 12.82
CA LYS A 37 -9.08 -9.49 11.77
C LYS A 37 -9.30 -8.11 12.35
N ILE A 38 -10.00 -7.99 13.48
CA ILE A 38 -10.21 -6.69 14.13
C ILE A 38 -8.87 -6.11 14.55
N GLN A 39 -8.03 -6.92 15.20
CA GLN A 39 -6.71 -6.51 15.66
C GLN A 39 -5.82 -6.08 14.48
N LEU A 40 -5.77 -6.87 13.41
CA LEU A 40 -5.05 -6.53 12.18
C LEU A 40 -5.55 -5.23 11.55
N ARG A 41 -6.86 -4.96 11.58
CA ARG A 41 -7.42 -3.70 11.07
C ARG A 41 -6.96 -2.50 11.90
N ILE A 42 -6.90 -2.64 13.23
CA ILE A 42 -6.41 -1.59 14.12
C ILE A 42 -4.93 -1.33 13.86
N GLU A 43 -4.12 -2.39 13.78
CA GLU A 43 -2.68 -2.28 13.54
C GLU A 43 -2.36 -1.64 12.18
N ASN A 44 -3.07 -2.05 11.12
CA ASN A 44 -2.93 -1.44 9.80
C ASN A 44 -3.29 0.05 9.81
N GLU A 45 -4.34 0.43 10.53
CA GLU A 45 -4.77 1.82 10.63
C GLU A 45 -3.71 2.67 11.37
N LEU A 46 -3.23 2.17 12.52
CA LEU A 46 -2.14 2.80 13.26
C LEU A 46 -0.87 2.95 12.41
N TYR A 47 -0.51 1.92 11.64
CA TYR A 47 0.60 1.98 10.69
C TYR A 47 0.39 3.09 9.65
N ILE A 48 -0.79 3.14 9.00
CA ILE A 48 -1.09 4.18 8.01
C ILE A 48 -1.03 5.58 8.62
N ARG A 49 -1.46 5.76 9.89
CA ARG A 49 -1.38 7.06 10.58
C ARG A 49 0.05 7.44 10.98
N GLN A 50 0.85 6.48 11.44
CA GLN A 50 2.21 6.73 11.95
C GLN A 50 3.22 6.96 10.83
N HIS A 51 3.00 6.39 9.64
CA HIS A 51 3.97 6.45 8.55
C HIS A 51 3.70 7.64 7.61
N PRO A 52 4.60 8.65 7.57
CA PRO A 52 4.40 9.86 6.76
C PRO A 52 4.41 9.58 5.24
N GLU A 53 5.08 8.50 4.81
CA GLU A 53 5.16 8.09 3.41
C GLU A 53 3.77 7.81 2.81
N ILE A 54 2.92 7.08 3.54
CA ILE A 54 1.57 6.74 3.09
C ILE A 54 0.70 8.00 3.01
N ARG A 55 0.82 8.89 3.99
CA ARG A 55 0.12 10.18 3.97
C ARG A 55 0.46 11.01 2.72
N ASN A 56 1.72 11.02 2.32
CA ASN A 56 2.16 11.77 1.16
C ASN A 56 1.65 11.15 -0.15
N ILE A 57 1.64 9.81 -0.26
CA ILE A 57 1.04 9.10 -1.41
C ILE A 57 -0.46 9.40 -1.51
N ILE A 58 -1.19 9.37 -0.39
CA ILE A 58 -2.62 9.69 -0.36
C ILE A 58 -2.86 11.14 -0.75
N GLY A 59 -2.08 12.08 -0.22
CA GLY A 59 -2.17 13.50 -0.57
C GLY A 59 -1.94 13.74 -2.06
N TYR A 60 -0.90 13.12 -2.62
CA TYR A 60 -0.59 13.16 -4.05
C TYR A 60 -1.73 12.60 -4.89
N PHE A 61 -2.27 11.43 -4.53
CA PHE A 61 -3.41 10.82 -5.21
C PHE A 61 -4.63 11.75 -5.21
N ILE A 62 -4.98 12.32 -4.06
CA ILE A 62 -6.11 13.25 -3.94
C ILE A 62 -5.89 14.48 -4.82
N GLN A 63 -4.71 15.08 -4.80
CA GLN A 63 -4.39 16.22 -5.66
C GLN A 63 -4.59 15.86 -7.14
N LYS A 64 -4.08 14.72 -7.59
CA LYS A 64 -4.21 14.27 -8.97
C LYS A 64 -5.67 13.99 -9.36
N VAL A 65 -6.46 13.39 -8.47
CA VAL A 65 -7.89 13.19 -8.69
C VAL A 65 -8.63 14.53 -8.81
N LEU A 66 -8.32 15.51 -7.97
CA LEU A 66 -8.95 16.83 -8.00
C LEU A 66 -8.60 17.63 -9.26
N VAL A 67 -7.36 17.49 -9.75
CA VAL A 67 -6.88 18.13 -10.97
C VAL A 67 -7.46 17.49 -12.23
N HIS A 68 -7.42 16.16 -12.33
CA HIS A 68 -7.81 15.44 -13.55
C HIS A 68 -9.30 15.09 -13.59
N ARG A 69 -10.00 15.06 -12.45
CA ARG A 69 -11.42 14.69 -12.30
C ARG A 69 -11.81 13.49 -13.18
N PRO A 70 -11.16 12.33 -12.98
CA PRO A 70 -11.37 11.17 -13.84
C PRO A 70 -12.81 10.66 -13.71
N VAL A 71 -13.36 10.17 -14.83
CA VAL A 71 -14.68 9.52 -14.87
C VAL A 71 -14.64 8.18 -14.13
N ASN A 72 -13.56 7.40 -14.33
CA ASN A 72 -13.33 6.11 -13.68
C ASN A 72 -12.23 6.21 -12.62
N LEU A 73 -12.63 6.43 -11.37
CA LEU A 73 -11.67 6.53 -10.26
C LEU A 73 -10.82 5.27 -10.03
N PRO A 74 -11.36 4.03 -10.10
CA PRO A 74 -10.55 2.83 -9.83
C PRO A 74 -9.46 2.62 -10.89
N GLU A 75 -9.80 2.81 -12.16
CA GLU A 75 -8.86 2.70 -13.27
C GLU A 75 -7.74 3.74 -13.15
N PHE A 76 -8.10 4.97 -12.79
CA PHE A 76 -7.15 6.03 -12.50
C PHE A 76 -6.21 5.69 -11.33
N ALA A 77 -6.75 5.12 -10.25
CA ALA A 77 -5.95 4.70 -9.10
C ALA A 77 -4.96 3.59 -9.46
N VAL A 78 -5.37 2.60 -10.24
CA VAL A 78 -4.48 1.54 -10.72
C VAL A 78 -3.36 2.14 -11.58
N ALA A 79 -3.71 2.97 -12.55
CA ALA A 79 -2.72 3.59 -13.43
C ALA A 79 -1.71 4.48 -12.67
N LEU A 80 -2.19 5.28 -11.72
CA LEU A 80 -1.34 6.18 -10.94
C LEU A 80 -0.45 5.41 -9.95
N LEU A 81 -1.01 4.45 -9.21
CA LEU A 81 -0.29 3.73 -8.15
C LEU A 81 0.62 2.63 -8.69
N ALA A 82 0.35 2.12 -9.89
CA ALA A 82 1.23 1.15 -10.58
C ALA A 82 2.40 1.82 -11.34
N ASN A 83 2.46 3.16 -11.38
CA ASN A 83 3.54 3.86 -12.06
C ASN A 83 4.89 3.61 -11.35
N PRO A 84 5.92 3.08 -12.02
CA PRO A 84 7.24 2.89 -11.41
C PRO A 84 7.90 4.20 -10.94
N GLU A 85 7.49 5.34 -11.52
CA GLU A 85 8.00 6.66 -11.17
C GLU A 85 7.26 7.30 -9.99
N LEU A 86 6.24 6.63 -9.43
CA LEU A 86 5.40 7.15 -8.33
C LEU A 86 6.22 7.70 -7.16
N LYS A 87 7.30 7.01 -6.78
CA LYS A 87 8.16 7.45 -5.67
C LYS A 87 8.73 8.84 -5.93
N GLN A 88 9.27 9.06 -7.13
CA GLN A 88 9.86 10.33 -7.52
C GLN A 88 8.80 11.44 -7.59
N GLU A 89 7.63 11.14 -8.17
CA GLU A 89 6.53 12.10 -8.26
C GLU A 89 6.01 12.51 -6.87
N VAL A 90 5.89 11.55 -5.95
CA VAL A 90 5.46 11.81 -4.57
C VAL A 90 6.52 12.61 -3.80
N GLU A 91 7.81 12.34 -4.02
CA GLU A 91 8.90 13.16 -3.44
C GLU A 91 8.88 14.60 -3.96
N GLN A 92 8.62 14.80 -5.26
CA GLN A 92 8.46 16.14 -5.83
C GLN A 92 7.25 16.87 -5.20
N PHE A 93 6.10 16.19 -5.11
CA PHE A 93 4.91 16.72 -4.44
C PHE A 93 5.19 17.13 -2.99
N GLN A 94 5.97 16.33 -2.26
CA GLN A 94 6.37 16.66 -0.88
C GLN A 94 7.21 17.94 -0.83
N GLN A 95 8.14 18.12 -1.76
CA GLN A 95 8.98 19.33 -1.82
C GLN A 95 8.15 20.57 -2.15
N GLU A 96 7.20 20.45 -3.09
CA GLU A 96 6.29 21.54 -3.47
C GLU A 96 5.39 21.96 -2.30
N THR A 97 4.83 21.00 -1.58
CA THR A 97 3.94 21.25 -0.43
C THR A 97 4.69 21.83 0.78
N GLN A 98 6.00 21.56 0.89
CA GLN A 98 6.87 22.09 1.95
C GLN A 98 7.50 23.44 1.61
N ARG A 99 7.29 24.00 0.41
CA ARG A 99 7.79 25.35 0.10
C ARG A 99 7.08 26.37 0.98
N PRO A 100 7.80 27.12 1.84
CA PRO A 100 7.19 28.16 2.65
C PRO A 100 6.67 29.28 1.75
N GLU A 101 5.49 29.82 2.08
CA GLU A 101 4.93 31.00 1.44
C GLU A 101 5.99 32.11 1.41
N ILE A 102 6.28 32.63 0.21
CA ILE A 102 7.11 33.82 0.06
C ILE A 102 6.37 34.93 0.80
N LYS A 103 6.89 35.35 1.97
CA LYS A 103 6.38 36.54 2.68
C LYS A 103 6.57 37.73 1.75
N ILE A 104 5.51 38.11 1.04
CA ILE A 104 5.49 39.33 0.23
C ILE A 104 5.50 40.48 1.24
N GLN A 105 6.69 41.07 1.44
CA GLN A 105 6.84 42.30 2.19
C GLN A 105 6.31 43.43 1.32
N TYR A 106 5.12 43.94 1.64
CA TYR A 106 4.64 45.19 1.06
C TYR A 106 5.48 46.34 1.64
N LYS A 107 6.18 47.07 0.77
CA LYS A 107 6.95 48.29 1.11
C LYS A 107 6.08 49.52 0.91
#